data_AF-A0A0P4WBY4-F1
#
_entry.id   AF-A0A0P4WBY4-F1
#
_cell.length_a   1.000
_cell.length_b   1.000
_cell.length_c   1.000
_cell.angle_alpha   90.00
_cell.angle_beta   90.00
_cell.angle_gamma   90.00
#
_symmetry.space_group_name_H-M   'P 1'
#
loop_
_entity.id
_entity.type
_entity.pdbx_description
1 polymer ?
#
loop_
_entity_poly.entity_id
_entity_poly.type
_entity_poly.pdbx_seq_one_letter_code
_entity_poly.pdbx_strand_id
1 'polypeptide(L)'
;MNLGASVRVNKCGVCVLMTLMVMVVFLYKYGNNTEFKREVVSLRSLLSAAIDAAERGGRVVYDVREAATLHEQSKGKTKEGANDPVTDGDIKSHLTMFFSLQKSFPAIKIISEEHSLSDVDVSSVSPAALIHPEVTAAIVEDQMVPAGDIRVWIDPLDATQEYTENLKEYVTTMVCVAVRGHPTIGVIHKPFSKSTAWAWVGKGVSPALRQTGNQGGIKNDIARIIVSRSHAGDVKTVATAAFGEKTEVIPAGGADWPG
;
A
#
# COMPACT_ATOMS: atom_id res chain seq x y z
N MET A 1 51.64 -64.66 -6.00
CA MET A 1 52.68 -63.77 -6.58
C MET A 1 52.01 -62.48 -7.01
N ASN A 2 52.70 -61.37 -6.79
CA ASN A 2 52.20 -60.00 -6.68
C ASN A 2 51.56 -59.43 -7.96
N LEU A 3 50.32 -58.95 -7.86
CA LEU A 3 49.71 -58.02 -8.82
C LEU A 3 50.14 -56.59 -8.45
N GLY A 4 51.38 -56.23 -8.81
CA GLY A 4 51.90 -54.88 -8.63
C GLY A 4 51.63 -54.00 -9.84
N ALA A 5 50.40 -53.47 -9.97
CA ALA A 5 50.14 -52.40 -10.93
C ALA A 5 50.72 -51.09 -10.37
N SER A 6 51.74 -50.54 -11.04
CA SER A 6 52.34 -49.25 -10.66
C SER A 6 51.55 -48.10 -11.29
N VAL A 7 50.80 -47.37 -10.47
CA VAL A 7 50.07 -46.17 -10.90
C VAL A 7 51.08 -45.04 -11.10
N ARG A 8 51.35 -44.65 -12.35
CA ARG A 8 52.16 -43.46 -12.66
C ARG A 8 51.29 -42.22 -12.62
N VAL A 9 51.44 -41.46 -11.55
CA VAL A 9 50.66 -40.26 -11.30
C VAL A 9 51.22 -39.07 -12.09
N ASN A 10 50.41 -38.50 -12.99
CA ASN A 10 50.77 -37.30 -13.74
C ASN A 10 50.75 -36.08 -12.80
N LYS A 11 51.91 -35.42 -12.63
CA LYS A 11 52.07 -34.25 -11.75
C LYS A 11 51.07 -33.14 -12.09
N CYS A 12 50.75 -32.94 -13.36
CA CYS A 12 49.77 -31.94 -13.79
C CYS A 12 48.34 -32.32 -13.36
N GLY A 13 47.98 -33.61 -13.47
CA GLY A 13 46.67 -34.11 -13.03
C GLY A 13 46.46 -33.98 -11.51
N VAL A 14 47.51 -34.20 -10.72
CA VAL A 14 47.44 -34.01 -9.25
C VAL A 14 47.23 -32.54 -8.90
N CYS A 15 47.94 -31.63 -9.56
CA CYS A 15 47.74 -30.19 -9.35
C CYS A 15 46.29 -29.78 -9.67
N VAL A 16 45.73 -30.24 -10.78
CA VAL A 16 44.33 -29.95 -11.15
C VAL A 16 43.35 -30.48 -10.09
N LEU A 17 43.53 -31.72 -9.64
CA LEU A 17 42.66 -32.31 -8.61
C LEU A 17 42.76 -31.57 -7.27
N MET A 18 43.96 -31.14 -6.87
CA MET A 18 44.16 -30.33 -5.66
C MET A 18 43.49 -28.97 -5.78
N THR A 19 43.60 -28.30 -6.94
CA THR A 19 42.92 -27.00 -7.16
C THR A 19 41.39 -27.13 -7.16
N LEU A 20 40.85 -28.18 -7.76
CA LEU A 20 39.41 -28.49 -7.72
C LEU A 20 38.95 -28.77 -6.29
N MET A 21 39.73 -29.54 -5.52
CA MET A 21 39.41 -29.82 -4.12
C MET A 21 39.40 -28.54 -3.27
N VAL A 22 40.39 -27.66 -3.45
CA VAL A 22 40.42 -26.35 -2.78
C VAL A 22 39.24 -25.48 -3.20
N MET A 23 38.88 -25.45 -4.49
CA MET A 23 37.71 -24.72 -4.98
C MET A 23 36.41 -25.27 -4.38
N VAL A 24 36.25 -26.59 -4.29
CA VAL A 24 35.07 -27.21 -3.66
C VAL A 24 35.01 -26.90 -2.17
N VAL A 25 36.14 -26.96 -1.45
CA VAL A 25 36.20 -26.57 -0.04
C VAL A 25 35.91 -25.08 0.13
N PHE A 26 36.39 -24.23 -0.77
CA PHE A 26 36.12 -22.79 -0.78
C PHE A 26 34.63 -22.53 -1.02
N LEU A 27 34.02 -23.17 -2.02
CA LEU A 27 32.58 -23.09 -2.29
C LEU A 27 31.75 -23.68 -1.15
N TYR A 28 32.21 -24.70 -0.45
CA TYR A 28 31.50 -25.25 0.72
C TYR A 28 31.59 -24.31 1.94
N LYS A 29 32.77 -23.73 2.20
CA LYS A 29 32.95 -22.78 3.31
C LYS A 29 32.33 -21.41 3.07
N TYR A 30 32.33 -20.93 1.83
CA TYR A 30 31.85 -19.60 1.47
C TYR A 30 30.50 -19.59 0.74
N GLY A 31 30.10 -20.69 0.10
CA GLY A 31 28.82 -20.80 -0.61
C GLY A 31 27.61 -20.96 0.31
N ASN A 32 27.81 -21.31 1.58
CA ASN A 32 26.74 -21.46 2.57
C ASN A 32 26.57 -20.25 3.52
N ASN A 33 27.33 -19.16 3.34
CA ASN A 33 27.28 -17.99 4.23
C ASN A 33 26.56 -16.77 3.63
N THR A 34 25.58 -17.00 2.75
CA THR A 34 24.53 -16.01 2.49
C THR A 34 23.20 -16.53 3.03
N GLU A 35 23.18 -16.83 4.33
CA GLU A 35 21.92 -16.80 5.06
C GLU A 35 21.46 -15.33 5.06
N PHE A 36 20.81 -14.91 3.96
CA PHE A 36 20.09 -13.64 3.90
C PHE A 36 19.07 -13.72 5.03
N LYS A 37 19.40 -13.15 6.18
CA LYS A 37 18.50 -13.04 7.32
C LYS A 37 17.32 -12.21 6.82
N ARG A 38 16.25 -12.90 6.40
CA ARG A 38 15.06 -12.24 5.88
C ARG A 38 14.50 -11.41 7.02
N GLU A 39 14.57 -10.09 6.88
CA GLU A 39 13.95 -9.17 7.82
C GLU A 39 12.47 -9.54 7.92
N VAL A 40 11.99 -9.80 9.13
CA VAL A 40 10.60 -10.17 9.40
C VAL A 40 9.89 -8.96 9.99
N VAL A 41 8.66 -8.73 9.55
CA VAL A 41 7.84 -7.59 9.93
C VAL A 41 6.59 -8.08 10.65
N SER A 42 6.25 -7.42 11.76
CA SER A 42 4.95 -7.56 12.42
C SER A 42 3.89 -6.86 11.59
N LEU A 43 2.88 -7.61 11.14
CA LEU A 43 1.74 -7.05 10.43
C LEU A 43 0.86 -6.17 11.34
N ARG A 44 0.84 -6.40 12.65
CA ARG A 44 0.14 -5.53 13.60
C ARG A 44 0.80 -4.16 13.75
N SER A 45 2.13 -4.12 13.81
CA SER A 45 2.87 -2.86 13.79
C SER A 45 2.77 -2.16 12.43
N LEU A 46 2.78 -2.92 11.33
CA LEU A 46 2.58 -2.36 9.99
C LEU A 46 1.17 -1.75 9.82
N LEU A 47 0.11 -2.39 10.35
CA LEU A 47 -1.22 -1.80 10.39
C LEU A 47 -1.25 -0.51 11.22
N SER A 48 -0.61 -0.50 12.39
CA SER A 48 -0.54 0.71 13.23
C SER A 48 0.17 1.86 12.49
N ALA A 49 1.27 1.55 11.80
CA ALA A 49 2.00 2.53 11.00
C ALA A 49 1.22 2.99 9.77
N ALA A 50 0.45 2.10 9.14
CA ALA A 50 -0.42 2.45 8.01
C ALA A 50 -1.53 3.42 8.42
N ILE A 51 -2.15 3.20 9.59
CA ILE A 51 -3.13 4.13 10.18
C ILE A 51 -2.48 5.50 10.41
N ASP A 52 -1.35 5.52 11.13
CA ASP A 52 -0.65 6.76 11.46
C ASP A 52 -0.12 7.50 10.21
N ALA A 53 0.30 6.78 9.17
CA ALA A 53 0.65 7.39 7.89
C ALA A 53 -0.56 8.01 7.19
N ALA A 54 -1.68 7.27 7.06
CA ALA A 54 -2.90 7.78 6.45
C ALA A 54 -3.45 9.03 7.16
N GLU A 55 -3.46 9.02 8.49
CA GLU A 55 -3.90 10.15 9.31
C GLU A 55 -3.00 11.37 9.16
N ARG A 56 -1.67 11.19 9.14
CA ARG A 56 -0.73 12.31 8.92
C ARG A 56 -0.79 12.85 7.49
N GLY A 57 -0.91 11.99 6.49
CA GLY A 57 -1.14 12.41 5.10
C GLY A 57 -2.44 13.20 4.98
N GLY A 58 -3.52 12.68 5.55
CA GLY A 58 -4.82 13.35 5.59
C GLY A 58 -4.78 14.70 6.31
N ARG A 59 -4.03 14.80 7.41
CA ARG A 59 -3.82 16.07 8.10
C ARG A 59 -3.18 17.12 7.21
N VAL A 60 -2.19 16.73 6.40
CA VAL A 60 -1.54 17.61 5.43
C VAL A 60 -2.52 18.04 4.34
N VAL A 61 -3.32 17.11 3.79
CA VAL A 61 -4.38 17.41 2.82
C VAL A 61 -5.37 18.43 3.39
N TYR A 62 -5.81 18.22 4.63
CA TYR A 62 -6.69 19.15 5.33
C TYR A 62 -6.05 20.54 5.48
N ASP A 63 -4.81 20.61 5.96
CA ASP A 63 -4.13 21.89 6.22
C ASP A 63 -3.87 22.69 4.92
N VAL A 64 -3.50 22.02 3.82
CA VAL A 64 -3.33 22.66 2.51
C VAL A 64 -4.65 23.26 2.00
N ARG A 65 -5.76 22.53 2.18
CA ARG A 65 -7.09 23.01 1.77
C ARG A 65 -7.53 24.22 2.56
N GLU A 66 -7.40 24.15 3.89
CA GLU A 66 -7.84 25.23 4.78
C GLU A 66 -6.95 26.49 4.64
N ALA A 67 -5.67 26.33 4.30
CA ALA A 67 -4.78 27.44 3.97
C ALA A 67 -5.07 28.08 2.59
N ALA A 68 -5.96 27.48 1.78
CA ALA A 68 -6.25 27.87 0.40
C ALA A 68 -5.00 27.90 -0.52
N THR A 69 -4.01 27.05 -0.26
CA THR A 69 -2.72 26.99 -0.97
C THR A 69 -2.62 25.73 -1.82
N LEU A 70 -3.60 25.48 -2.69
CA LEU A 70 -3.70 24.23 -3.45
C LEU A 70 -2.62 24.10 -4.53
N HIS A 71 -2.25 25.20 -5.18
CA HIS A 71 -1.34 25.23 -6.33
C HIS A 71 -1.62 24.07 -7.33
N GLU A 72 -2.80 24.11 -7.96
CA GLU A 72 -3.22 23.08 -8.92
C GLU A 72 -2.32 23.06 -10.16
N GLN A 73 -1.85 21.88 -10.51
CA GLN A 73 -1.11 21.55 -11.72
C GLN A 73 -1.80 20.37 -12.42
N SER A 74 -1.33 20.03 -13.62
CA SER A 74 -1.87 18.90 -14.41
C SER A 74 -0.77 17.86 -14.64
N LYS A 75 -1.06 16.59 -14.32
CA LYS A 75 -0.22 15.42 -14.68
C LYS A 75 -0.35 15.05 -16.17
N GLY A 76 -1.35 15.61 -16.86
CA GLY A 76 -1.65 15.33 -18.25
C GLY A 76 -3.16 15.19 -18.49
N LYS A 77 -3.52 14.34 -19.45
CA LYS A 77 -4.91 13.99 -19.71
C LYS A 77 -5.18 12.54 -19.38
N THR A 78 -6.37 12.27 -18.87
CA THR A 78 -6.89 10.92 -18.68
C THR A 78 -7.10 10.25 -20.05
N LYS A 79 -7.37 8.94 -20.06
CA LYS A 79 -7.63 8.20 -21.32
C LYS A 79 -8.86 8.74 -22.05
N GLU A 80 -9.76 9.34 -21.29
CA GLU A 80 -11.00 9.98 -21.71
C GLU A 80 -10.80 11.44 -22.16
N GLY A 81 -9.56 11.96 -22.03
CA GLY A 81 -9.18 13.30 -22.46
C GLY A 81 -9.45 14.41 -21.44
N ALA A 82 -9.92 14.07 -20.22
CA ALA A 82 -10.12 15.00 -19.12
C ALA A 82 -8.78 15.41 -18.50
N ASN A 83 -8.74 16.57 -17.83
CA ASN A 83 -7.53 17.00 -17.12
C ASN A 83 -7.32 16.13 -15.88
N ASP A 84 -6.08 15.73 -15.62
CA ASP A 84 -5.69 14.97 -14.42
C ASP A 84 -4.97 15.90 -13.43
N PRO A 85 -5.67 16.46 -12.43
CA PRO A 85 -5.10 17.46 -11.54
C PRO A 85 -4.14 16.85 -10.51
N VAL A 86 -3.18 17.64 -10.08
CA VAL A 86 -2.32 17.37 -8.92
C VAL A 86 -2.10 18.66 -8.16
N THR A 87 -2.10 18.58 -6.83
CA THR A 87 -2.00 19.74 -5.95
C THR A 87 -0.83 19.60 -4.97
N ASP A 88 -0.53 20.68 -4.26
CA ASP A 88 0.34 20.66 -3.08
C ASP A 88 -0.13 19.65 -2.03
N GLY A 89 -1.43 19.34 -1.99
CA GLY A 89 -2.02 18.34 -1.10
C GLY A 89 -1.49 16.94 -1.42
N ASP A 90 -1.56 16.54 -2.69
CA ASP A 90 -1.10 15.24 -3.18
C ASP A 90 0.40 15.06 -2.88
N ILE A 91 1.22 16.05 -3.26
CA ILE A 91 2.68 15.99 -3.10
C ILE A 91 3.10 16.00 -1.63
N LYS A 92 2.56 16.90 -0.80
CA LYS A 92 2.95 16.98 0.62
C LYS A 92 2.43 15.77 1.42
N SER A 93 1.24 15.27 1.08
CA SER A 93 0.70 14.04 1.65
C SER A 93 1.57 12.84 1.26
N HIS A 94 1.98 12.74 0.00
CA HIS A 94 2.88 11.70 -0.50
C HIS A 94 4.17 11.66 0.29
N LEU A 95 4.85 12.80 0.43
CA LEU A 95 6.11 12.89 1.16
C LEU A 95 5.93 12.44 2.62
N THR A 96 4.83 12.84 3.25
CA THR A 96 4.55 12.48 4.64
C THR A 96 4.29 10.97 4.80
N MET A 97 3.42 10.40 3.97
CA MET A 97 3.05 8.99 4.03
C MET A 97 4.21 8.08 3.62
N PHE A 98 4.82 8.35 2.46
CA PHE A 98 5.89 7.54 1.89
C PHE A 98 7.10 7.50 2.82
N PHE A 99 7.63 8.65 3.23
CA PHE A 99 8.87 8.68 4.00
C PHE A 99 8.69 8.21 5.44
N SER A 100 7.52 8.42 6.05
CA SER A 100 7.29 7.91 7.39
C SER A 100 7.20 6.37 7.42
N LEU A 101 6.57 5.75 6.43
CA LEU A 101 6.53 4.29 6.26
C LEU A 101 7.90 3.75 5.86
N GLN A 102 8.61 4.39 4.93
CA GLN A 102 9.92 3.95 4.45
C GLN A 102 10.98 4.01 5.56
N LYS A 103 10.93 5.00 6.45
CA LYS A 103 11.80 5.09 7.62
C LYS A 103 11.47 4.04 8.68
N SER A 104 10.20 3.68 8.85
CA SER A 104 9.77 2.64 9.79
C SER A 104 10.05 1.22 9.30
N PHE A 105 9.95 0.99 7.99
CA PHE A 105 10.14 -0.33 7.37
C PHE A 105 11.04 -0.26 6.12
N PRO A 106 12.37 -0.09 6.29
CA PRO A 106 13.29 0.11 5.17
C PRO A 106 13.31 -1.05 4.15
N ALA A 107 13.03 -2.28 4.60
CA ALA A 107 13.03 -3.47 3.75
C ALA A 107 11.71 -3.73 3.00
N ILE A 108 10.64 -2.97 3.27
CA ILE A 108 9.38 -3.10 2.55
C ILE A 108 9.41 -2.20 1.31
N LYS A 109 8.94 -2.73 0.18
CA LYS A 109 8.71 -1.90 -1.01
C LYS A 109 7.37 -1.18 -0.89
N ILE A 110 7.43 0.14 -0.83
CA ILE A 110 6.28 1.05 -0.85
C ILE A 110 6.09 1.59 -2.27
N ILE A 111 4.85 1.66 -2.72
CA ILE A 111 4.45 2.12 -4.05
C ILE A 111 3.41 3.22 -3.82
N SER A 112 3.60 4.36 -4.47
CA SER A 112 2.70 5.50 -4.38
C SER A 112 2.21 5.86 -5.77
N GLU A 113 0.99 6.40 -5.86
CA GLU A 113 0.53 7.07 -7.08
C GLU A 113 1.47 8.23 -7.43
N GLU A 114 1.74 9.10 -6.46
CA GLU A 114 2.67 10.21 -6.66
C GLU A 114 4.13 9.75 -6.73
N HIS A 115 4.91 10.48 -7.51
CA HIS A 115 6.35 10.31 -7.60
C HIS A 115 7.07 11.50 -6.97
N SER A 116 8.08 11.20 -6.16
CA SER A 116 8.88 12.24 -5.51
C SER A 116 9.62 13.05 -6.59
N LEU A 117 9.40 14.36 -6.60
CA LEU A 117 10.27 15.28 -7.31
C LEU A 117 11.65 15.21 -6.64
N SER A 118 12.70 15.05 -7.43
CA SER A 118 14.07 15.16 -6.94
C SER A 118 14.25 16.52 -6.22
N ASP A 119 14.93 16.50 -5.07
CA ASP A 119 15.34 17.67 -4.26
C ASP A 119 14.43 18.14 -3.11
N VAL A 120 13.47 17.33 -2.63
CA VAL A 120 12.71 17.69 -1.40
C VAL A 120 13.41 17.21 -0.13
N ASP A 121 13.69 18.12 0.80
CA ASP A 121 14.19 17.78 2.14
C ASP A 121 13.10 17.09 2.98
N VAL A 122 13.29 15.80 3.22
CA VAL A 122 12.39 14.93 3.98
C VAL A 122 12.99 14.51 5.33
N SER A 123 14.07 15.16 5.75
CA SER A 123 14.71 14.90 7.04
C SER A 123 13.76 15.12 8.21
N SER A 124 12.85 16.08 8.08
CA SER A 124 11.84 16.46 9.07
C SER A 124 10.74 15.42 9.28
N VAL A 125 10.49 14.52 8.31
CA VAL A 125 9.43 13.51 8.42
C VAL A 125 9.83 12.43 9.43
N SER A 126 9.11 12.30 10.54
CA SER A 126 9.36 11.26 11.53
C SER A 126 8.88 9.87 11.06
N PRO A 127 9.52 8.77 11.53
CA PRO A 127 9.00 7.41 11.32
C PRO A 127 7.56 7.29 11.83
N ALA A 128 6.78 6.43 11.17
CA ALA A 128 5.40 6.14 11.56
C ALA A 128 5.31 5.43 12.92
N ALA A 129 4.24 5.73 13.67
CA ALA A 129 3.96 5.11 14.95
C ALA A 129 3.64 3.61 14.79
N LEU A 130 4.35 2.75 15.52
CA LEU A 130 4.24 1.30 15.38
C LEU A 130 3.20 0.66 16.33
N ILE A 131 2.53 1.47 17.15
CA ILE A 131 1.55 1.03 18.14
C ILE A 131 0.33 1.94 18.04
N HIS A 132 -0.80 1.37 17.66
CA HIS A 132 -2.09 2.03 17.71
C HIS A 132 -2.96 1.38 18.82
N PRO A 133 -3.56 2.14 19.76
CA PRO A 133 -4.33 1.59 20.87
C PRO A 133 -5.49 0.69 20.41
N GLU A 134 -6.24 1.13 19.40
CA GLU A 134 -7.37 0.37 18.86
C GLU A 134 -6.93 -0.95 18.22
N VAL A 135 -5.80 -0.94 17.50
CA VAL A 135 -5.25 -2.14 16.85
C VAL A 135 -4.75 -3.11 17.91
N THR A 136 -4.11 -2.60 18.95
CA THR A 136 -3.64 -3.42 20.09
C THR A 136 -4.79 -4.09 20.82
N ALA A 137 -5.92 -3.39 20.98
CA ALA A 137 -7.11 -3.96 21.59
C ALA A 137 -7.86 -4.95 20.68
N ALA A 138 -7.90 -4.69 19.36
CA ALA A 138 -8.66 -5.50 18.42
C ALA A 138 -7.90 -6.73 17.90
N ILE A 139 -6.57 -6.67 17.79
CA ILE A 139 -5.73 -7.72 17.22
C ILE A 139 -4.85 -8.33 18.30
N VAL A 140 -5.29 -9.46 18.84
CA VAL A 140 -4.59 -10.20 19.90
C VAL A 140 -3.40 -10.99 19.35
N GLU A 141 -3.58 -11.64 18.20
CA GLU A 141 -2.58 -12.49 17.58
C GLU A 141 -1.90 -11.80 16.40
N ASP A 142 -0.63 -11.45 16.59
CA ASP A 142 0.21 -10.88 15.55
C ASP A 142 0.66 -11.93 14.51
N GLN A 143 1.08 -11.46 13.35
CA GLN A 143 1.62 -12.29 12.28
C GLN A 143 2.94 -11.69 11.80
N MET A 144 4.00 -12.50 11.86
CA MET A 144 5.32 -12.13 11.34
C MET A 144 5.46 -12.60 9.89
N VAL A 145 5.84 -11.68 9.00
CA VAL A 145 5.98 -11.95 7.57
C VAL A 145 7.33 -11.42 7.07
N PRO A 146 8.07 -12.16 6.22
CA PRO A 146 9.27 -11.64 5.57
C PRO A 146 8.99 -10.35 4.80
N ALA A 147 9.78 -9.30 4.99
CA ALA A 147 9.60 -8.01 4.34
C ALA A 147 9.53 -8.11 2.80
N GLY A 148 10.31 -9.04 2.22
CA GLY A 148 10.30 -9.31 0.78
C GLY A 148 8.96 -9.78 0.22
N ASP A 149 8.12 -10.41 1.06
CA ASP A 149 6.78 -10.89 0.71
C ASP A 149 5.71 -9.79 0.82
N ILE A 150 6.08 -8.60 1.32
CA ILE A 150 5.15 -7.49 1.59
C ILE A 150 5.30 -6.41 0.52
N ARG A 151 4.16 -5.88 0.07
CA ARG A 151 4.08 -4.64 -0.71
C ARG A 151 3.08 -3.72 -0.06
N VAL A 152 3.41 -2.43 0.00
CA VAL A 152 2.50 -1.39 0.50
C VAL A 152 2.20 -0.45 -0.65
N TRP A 153 0.92 -0.21 -0.89
CA TRP A 153 0.42 0.79 -1.82
C TRP A 153 -0.16 1.94 -1.02
N ILE A 154 0.18 3.17 -1.39
CA ILE A 154 -0.41 4.36 -0.81
C ILE A 154 -1.09 5.19 -1.89
N ASP A 155 -2.24 5.73 -1.53
CA ASP A 155 -2.92 6.80 -2.25
C ASP A 155 -2.90 8.03 -1.34
N PRO A 156 -2.00 9.00 -1.60
CA PRO A 156 -1.82 10.15 -0.73
C PRO A 156 -2.99 11.12 -0.71
N LEU A 157 -3.82 11.12 -1.75
CA LEU A 157 -5.02 11.95 -1.87
C LEU A 157 -5.88 11.36 -3.00
N ASP A 158 -6.92 10.62 -2.61
CA ASP A 158 -7.93 10.18 -3.57
C ASP A 158 -8.99 11.27 -3.78
N ALA A 159 -9.57 11.29 -4.97
CA ALA A 159 -10.52 12.29 -5.45
C ALA A 159 -9.90 13.69 -5.62
N THR A 160 -8.71 13.81 -6.23
CA THR A 160 -8.03 15.11 -6.45
C THR A 160 -8.91 16.13 -7.20
N GLN A 161 -9.73 15.68 -8.15
CA GLN A 161 -10.69 16.55 -8.83
C GLN A 161 -11.77 17.11 -7.88
N GLU A 162 -12.37 16.26 -7.07
CA GLU A 162 -13.33 16.69 -6.04
C GLU A 162 -12.66 17.59 -4.99
N TYR A 163 -11.40 17.27 -4.65
CA TYR A 163 -10.59 18.06 -3.76
C TYR A 163 -10.38 19.48 -4.29
N THR A 164 -10.09 19.69 -5.58
CA THR A 164 -9.96 21.06 -6.16
C THR A 164 -11.31 21.79 -6.11
N GLU A 165 -12.41 21.10 -6.39
CA GLU A 165 -13.79 21.61 -6.39
C GLU A 165 -14.43 21.87 -5.03
N ASN A 166 -13.71 21.65 -3.92
CA ASN A 166 -14.22 21.81 -2.54
C ASN A 166 -15.19 20.74 -2.06
N LEU A 167 -15.26 19.59 -2.71
CA LEU A 167 -16.13 18.48 -2.34
C LEU A 167 -15.38 17.56 -1.39
N LYS A 168 -15.20 18.08 -0.17
CA LYS A 168 -14.35 17.54 0.90
C LYS A 168 -14.76 16.14 1.35
N GLU A 169 -16.02 15.77 1.17
CA GLU A 169 -16.59 14.48 1.59
C GLU A 169 -16.04 13.28 0.83
N TYR A 170 -15.55 13.49 -0.40
CA TYR A 170 -14.98 12.42 -1.25
C TYR A 170 -13.49 12.20 -1.02
N VAL A 171 -12.83 13.11 -0.32
CA VAL A 171 -11.37 13.14 -0.23
C VAL A 171 -10.91 12.17 0.85
N THR A 172 -10.05 11.23 0.48
CA THR A 172 -9.49 10.23 1.38
C THR A 172 -7.99 10.07 1.20
N THR A 173 -7.34 9.46 2.19
CA THR A 173 -5.98 8.95 2.08
C THR A 173 -6.00 7.47 2.41
N MET A 174 -5.29 6.66 1.61
CA MET A 174 -5.41 5.21 1.68
C MET A 174 -4.07 4.51 1.76
N VAL A 175 -4.07 3.38 2.45
CA VAL A 175 -2.95 2.44 2.50
C VAL A 175 -3.46 1.02 2.31
N CYS A 176 -2.90 0.29 1.36
CA CYS A 176 -3.13 -1.14 1.16
C CYS A 176 -1.84 -1.92 1.40
N VAL A 177 -1.89 -2.94 2.26
CA VAL A 177 -0.81 -3.90 2.46
C VAL A 177 -1.18 -5.20 1.77
N ALA A 178 -0.37 -5.61 0.80
CA ALA A 178 -0.48 -6.90 0.15
C ALA A 178 0.64 -7.85 0.63
N VAL A 179 0.26 -9.07 0.99
CA VAL A 179 1.20 -10.15 1.35
C VAL A 179 1.16 -11.20 0.25
N ARG A 180 2.31 -11.46 -0.38
CA ARG A 180 2.44 -12.41 -1.50
C ARG A 180 1.40 -12.16 -2.61
N GLY A 181 1.18 -10.88 -2.94
CA GLY A 181 0.24 -10.46 -3.99
C GLY A 181 -1.23 -10.44 -3.58
N HIS A 182 -1.59 -10.80 -2.34
CA HIS A 182 -2.97 -10.78 -1.85
C HIS A 182 -3.18 -9.57 -0.93
N PRO A 183 -4.18 -8.71 -1.16
CA PRO A 183 -4.54 -7.64 -0.24
C PRO A 183 -4.93 -8.21 1.13
N THR A 184 -4.19 -7.84 2.16
CA THR A 184 -4.34 -8.38 3.52
C THR A 184 -4.82 -7.34 4.51
N ILE A 185 -4.34 -6.09 4.37
CA ILE A 185 -4.70 -4.97 5.25
C ILE A 185 -5.09 -3.78 4.38
N GLY A 186 -6.16 -3.10 4.75
CA GLY A 186 -6.59 -1.84 4.15
C GLY A 186 -6.86 -0.78 5.22
N VAL A 187 -6.47 0.45 4.94
CA VAL A 187 -6.73 1.64 5.74
C VAL A 187 -7.28 2.73 4.83
N ILE A 188 -8.38 3.33 5.25
CA ILE A 188 -8.99 4.50 4.62
C ILE A 188 -9.13 5.56 5.70
N HIS A 189 -8.60 6.74 5.45
CA HIS A 189 -8.77 7.90 6.32
C HIS A 189 -9.48 9.02 5.57
N LYS A 190 -10.56 9.53 6.17
CA LYS A 190 -11.31 10.69 5.67
C LYS A 190 -10.86 11.95 6.43
N PRO A 191 -10.05 12.85 5.84
CA PRO A 191 -9.42 13.95 6.56
C PRO A 191 -10.43 14.95 7.15
N PHE A 192 -11.49 15.24 6.40
CA PHE A 192 -12.44 16.30 6.76
C PHE A 192 -13.50 15.85 7.78
N SER A 193 -13.78 14.55 7.87
CA SER A 193 -14.58 13.97 8.95
C SER A 193 -13.72 13.41 10.10
N LYS A 194 -12.39 13.41 9.96
CA LYS A 194 -11.41 12.88 10.92
C LYS A 194 -11.73 11.43 11.33
N SER A 195 -12.16 10.63 10.37
CA SER A 195 -12.56 9.25 10.61
C SER A 195 -11.66 8.28 9.86
N THR A 196 -11.12 7.30 10.58
CA THR A 196 -10.28 6.24 10.01
C THR A 196 -10.99 4.89 10.09
N ALA A 197 -11.04 4.18 8.97
CA ALA A 197 -11.49 2.80 8.89
C ALA A 197 -10.32 1.90 8.50
N TRP A 198 -10.24 0.72 9.09
CA TRP A 198 -9.23 -0.27 8.72
C TRP A 198 -9.79 -1.68 8.82
N ALA A 199 -9.21 -2.57 8.02
CA ALA A 199 -9.53 -3.99 8.01
C ALA A 199 -8.26 -4.82 7.84
N TRP A 200 -8.22 -5.96 8.53
CA TRP A 200 -7.25 -7.02 8.33
C TRP A 200 -8.01 -8.33 8.10
N VAL A 201 -7.88 -8.88 6.90
CA VAL A 201 -8.51 -10.13 6.46
C VAL A 201 -8.25 -11.25 7.46
N GLY A 202 -9.33 -11.86 7.96
CA GLY A 202 -9.28 -12.98 8.89
C GLY A 202 -8.85 -12.62 10.32
N LYS A 203 -8.59 -11.34 10.64
CA LYS A 203 -8.13 -10.91 11.96
C LYS A 203 -9.05 -9.89 12.62
N GLY A 204 -9.52 -8.88 11.90
CA GLY A 204 -10.45 -7.91 12.48
C GLY A 204 -10.65 -6.66 11.65
N VAL A 205 -11.58 -5.83 12.10
CA VAL A 205 -11.92 -4.53 11.51
C VAL A 205 -12.10 -3.48 12.60
N SER A 206 -11.90 -2.21 12.23
CA SER A 206 -12.13 -1.06 13.10
C SER A 206 -13.60 -0.95 13.53
N PRO A 207 -13.90 -0.32 14.67
CA PRO A 207 -15.28 -0.07 15.12
C PRO A 207 -16.12 0.70 14.09
N ALA A 208 -15.50 1.60 13.32
CA ALA A 208 -16.18 2.34 12.25
C ALA A 208 -16.85 1.43 11.21
N LEU A 209 -16.28 0.24 10.95
CA LEU A 209 -16.84 -0.76 10.04
C LEU A 209 -17.81 -1.74 10.72
N ARG A 210 -17.87 -1.77 12.06
CA ARG A 210 -18.81 -2.66 12.79
C ARG A 210 -20.22 -2.10 12.82
N GLN A 211 -20.38 -0.78 12.77
CA GLN A 211 -21.69 -0.13 12.80
C GLN A 211 -22.49 -0.31 11.50
N THR A 212 -21.81 -0.53 10.36
CA THR A 212 -22.46 -0.78 9.06
C THR A 212 -22.96 -2.22 8.89
N GLY A 213 -22.37 -3.20 9.59
CA GLY A 213 -22.77 -4.61 9.51
C GLY A 213 -24.07 -4.99 10.24
N ASN A 214 -24.58 -4.12 11.11
CA ASN A 214 -25.76 -4.39 11.95
C ASN A 214 -27.04 -3.68 11.47
N GLN A 215 -26.98 -2.92 10.38
CA GLN A 215 -28.20 -2.56 9.66
C GLN A 215 -28.58 -3.75 8.80
N GLY A 216 -29.39 -4.65 9.36
CA GLY A 216 -30.01 -5.74 8.60
C GLY A 216 -30.51 -5.18 7.28
N GLY A 217 -29.97 -5.70 6.18
CA GLY A 217 -30.18 -5.14 4.86
C GLY A 217 -31.67 -4.87 4.66
N ILE A 218 -32.02 -3.59 4.49
CA ILE A 218 -33.29 -3.27 3.88
C ILE A 218 -33.22 -3.98 2.53
N LYS A 219 -34.03 -5.03 2.36
CA LYS A 219 -34.32 -5.62 1.05
C LYS A 219 -35.04 -4.54 0.24
N ASN A 220 -34.29 -3.55 -0.23
CA ASN A 220 -34.75 -2.64 -1.24
C ASN A 220 -34.50 -3.35 -2.56
N ASP A 221 -35.56 -3.62 -3.33
CA ASP A 221 -35.50 -4.10 -4.71
C ASP A 221 -34.87 -3.07 -5.68
N ILE A 222 -34.12 -2.11 -5.14
CA ILE A 222 -33.46 -1.01 -5.84
C ILE A 222 -31.96 -1.32 -5.82
N ALA A 223 -31.43 -1.72 -6.97
CA ALA A 223 -29.99 -1.81 -7.16
C ALA A 223 -29.40 -0.40 -7.07
N ARG A 224 -28.53 -0.16 -6.09
CA ARG A 224 -27.74 1.07 -5.99
C ARG A 224 -26.35 0.82 -6.55
N ILE A 225 -25.96 1.62 -7.54
CA ILE A 225 -24.66 1.53 -8.21
C ILE A 225 -23.96 2.85 -8.05
N ILE A 226 -22.80 2.84 -7.38
CA ILE A 226 -21.95 4.02 -7.23
C ILE A 226 -21.01 4.06 -8.42
N VAL A 227 -20.94 5.20 -9.10
CA VAL A 227 -20.09 5.41 -10.28
C VAL A 227 -19.21 6.63 -10.08
N SER A 228 -18.02 6.63 -10.68
CA SER A 228 -17.14 7.79 -10.63
C SER A 228 -17.86 9.03 -11.16
N ARG A 229 -17.87 10.13 -10.41
CA ARG A 229 -18.44 11.42 -10.81
C ARG A 229 -17.65 12.04 -11.97
N SER A 230 -16.33 11.90 -11.93
CA SER A 230 -15.40 12.43 -12.93
C SER A 230 -15.17 11.50 -14.12
N HIS A 231 -15.44 10.19 -13.97
CA HIS A 231 -15.17 9.17 -15.00
C HIS A 231 -16.33 8.16 -15.16
N ALA A 232 -17.57 8.64 -15.25
CA ALA A 232 -18.76 7.77 -15.27
C ALA A 232 -18.90 6.89 -16.52
N GLY A 233 -18.35 7.30 -17.66
CA GLY A 233 -18.51 6.61 -18.95
C GLY A 233 -19.97 6.25 -19.29
N ASP A 234 -20.19 5.10 -19.93
CA ASP A 234 -21.52 4.57 -20.25
C ASP A 234 -22.16 3.78 -19.09
N VAL A 235 -21.60 3.83 -17.87
CA VAL A 235 -21.99 2.94 -16.77
C VAL A 235 -23.45 3.12 -16.39
N LYS A 236 -23.99 4.34 -16.45
CA LYS A 236 -25.42 4.57 -16.21
C LYS A 236 -26.31 3.78 -17.17
N THR A 237 -25.97 3.78 -18.45
CA THR A 237 -26.72 3.07 -19.50
C THR A 237 -26.62 1.56 -19.32
N VAL A 238 -25.41 1.05 -19.04
CA VAL A 238 -25.17 -0.39 -18.80
C VAL A 238 -25.87 -0.87 -17.52
N ALA A 239 -25.79 -0.09 -16.44
CA ALA A 239 -26.43 -0.36 -15.17
C ALA A 239 -27.95 -0.46 -15.29
N THR A 240 -28.57 0.52 -15.95
CA THR A 240 -30.03 0.52 -16.17
C THR A 240 -30.46 -0.63 -17.09
N ALA A 241 -29.65 -1.00 -18.09
CA ALA A 241 -29.92 -2.14 -18.97
C ALA A 241 -29.82 -3.50 -18.24
N ALA A 242 -28.88 -3.65 -17.31
CA ALA A 242 -28.62 -4.90 -16.59
C ALA A 242 -29.56 -5.13 -15.38
N PHE A 243 -29.90 -4.06 -14.66
CA PHE A 243 -30.61 -4.14 -13.37
C PHE A 243 -32.01 -3.49 -13.38
N GLY A 244 -32.42 -2.91 -14.52
CA GLY A 244 -33.74 -2.32 -14.74
C GLY A 244 -33.84 -0.83 -14.42
N GLU A 245 -34.96 -0.19 -14.78
CA GLU A 245 -35.17 1.26 -14.67
C GLU A 245 -35.22 1.81 -13.25
N LYS A 246 -35.43 0.95 -12.24
CA LYS A 246 -35.41 1.34 -10.83
C LYS A 246 -33.98 1.41 -10.26
N THR A 247 -32.96 1.18 -11.08
CA THR A 247 -31.55 1.25 -10.65
C THR A 247 -31.17 2.70 -10.33
N GLU A 248 -30.71 2.92 -9.10
CA GLU A 248 -30.21 4.22 -8.67
C GLU A 248 -28.70 4.28 -8.92
N VAL A 249 -28.30 5.20 -9.82
CA VAL A 249 -26.90 5.43 -10.15
C VAL A 249 -26.43 6.68 -9.41
N ILE A 250 -25.57 6.49 -8.41
CA ILE A 250 -25.08 7.54 -7.52
C ILE A 250 -23.68 7.95 -8.00
N PRO A 251 -23.50 9.17 -8.54
CA PRO A 251 -22.17 9.67 -8.87
C PRO A 251 -21.40 10.01 -7.58
N ALA A 252 -20.17 9.52 -7.45
CA ALA A 252 -19.29 9.78 -6.32
C ALA A 252 -17.85 10.01 -6.78
N GLY A 253 -17.12 10.89 -6.08
CA GLY A 253 -15.67 11.02 -6.23
C GLY A 253 -14.92 9.99 -5.40
N GLY A 254 -13.70 9.67 -5.82
CA GLY A 254 -12.85 8.69 -5.16
C GLY A 254 -13.28 7.24 -5.38
N ALA A 255 -12.34 6.32 -5.25
CA ALA A 255 -12.57 4.87 -5.39
C ALA A 255 -13.25 4.27 -4.15
N ASP A 256 -13.26 4.97 -3.02
CA ASP A 256 -13.60 4.41 -1.71
C ASP A 256 -14.88 4.99 -1.07
N TRP A 257 -15.57 5.91 -1.74
CA TRP A 257 -16.84 6.47 -1.23
C TRP A 257 -17.94 5.38 -1.13
N PRO A 258 -18.44 5.08 0.07
CA PRO A 258 -19.35 3.94 0.28
C PRO A 258 -20.83 4.24 -0.01
N GLY A 259 -21.19 5.47 -0.41
CA GLY A 259 -22.59 5.89 -0.61
C GLY A 259 -23.32 6.25 0.67
#